data_AF-A0A0F5PM19-F1
#
_entry.id   AF-A0A0F5PM19-F1
#
_cell.length_a   1.000
_cell.length_b   1.000
_cell.length_c   1.000
_cell.angle_alpha   90.00
_cell.angle_beta   90.00
_cell.angle_gamma   90.00
#
_symmetry.space_group_name_H-M   'P 1'
#
loop_
_entity.id
_entity.type
_entity.pdbx_description
1 polymer ?
#
loop_
_entity_poly.entity_id
_entity_poly.type
_entity_poly.pdbx_seq_one_letter_code
_entity_poly.pdbx_strand_id
1 'polypeptide(L)'
;MGDVLTLIEKAQAAIDEKKALEMGQKILSKQFTLEDFLEQLRSLKNMGPLDQLLAMIPGVNKSVLKNVEVSEKDLKRIEAIILSMTKEERQNPSIINGSRKRRIARGSGTTIQEVNNLLKQFEETKKMMKRFADIDKDLKRGKLRLPFLQ
;
A
#
# COMPACT_ATOMS: atom_id res chain seq x y z
N MET A 1 33.19 20.71 5.76
CA MET A 1 33.21 20.17 7.13
C MET A 1 31.80 19.71 7.46
N GLY A 2 31.69 18.45 7.86
CA GLY A 2 30.44 17.77 8.24
C GLY A 2 29.79 17.09 7.04
N ASP A 3 30.16 15.89 6.60
CA ASP A 3 30.39 14.67 7.40
C ASP A 3 29.28 14.51 8.46
N VAL A 4 28.32 13.64 8.11
CA VAL A 4 27.23 13.00 8.89
C VAL A 4 25.92 12.95 8.07
N LEU A 5 25.62 13.95 7.23
CA LEU A 5 24.38 13.97 6.43
C LEU A 5 24.41 13.01 5.21
N THR A 6 25.54 12.93 4.51
CA THR A 6 25.72 12.02 3.36
C THR A 6 25.84 10.53 3.75
N LEU A 7 26.14 10.23 5.01
CA LEU A 7 26.06 8.88 5.56
C LEU A 7 24.63 8.49 5.97
N ILE A 8 23.73 9.45 6.19
CA ILE A 8 22.31 9.21 6.51
C ILE A 8 21.47 9.01 5.23
N GLU A 9 21.81 9.69 4.13
CA GLU A 9 21.18 9.46 2.82
C GLU A 9 21.56 8.10 2.19
N LYS A 10 22.80 7.63 2.35
CA LYS A 10 23.21 6.30 1.90
C LYS A 10 22.68 5.15 2.78
N ALA A 11 22.29 5.42 4.02
CA ALA A 11 21.66 4.43 4.90
C ALA A 11 20.16 4.23 4.59
N GLN A 12 19.44 5.28 4.16
CA GLN A 12 18.02 5.16 3.80
C GLN A 12 17.78 4.40 2.49
N ALA A 13 18.69 4.48 1.52
CA ALA A 13 18.59 3.71 0.26
C ALA A 13 18.80 2.20 0.43
N ALA A 14 19.62 1.77 1.40
CA ALA A 14 19.89 0.34 1.66
C ALA A 14 18.73 -0.37 2.39
N ILE A 15 17.89 0.37 3.12
CA ILE A 15 16.67 -0.15 3.77
C ILE A 15 15.56 -0.34 2.72
N ASP A 16 15.54 0.50 1.69
CA ASP A 16 14.54 0.44 0.61
C ASP A 16 14.77 -0.73 -0.34
N GLU A 17 16.03 -1.07 -0.65
CA GLU A 17 16.33 -2.15 -1.60
C GLU A 17 15.95 -3.53 -1.06
N LYS A 18 16.19 -3.79 0.24
CA LYS A 18 15.75 -5.04 0.89
C LYS A 18 14.23 -5.14 1.00
N LYS A 19 13.56 -4.05 1.40
CA LYS A 19 12.09 -4.03 1.45
C LYS A 19 11.48 -4.14 0.06
N ALA A 20 12.07 -3.50 -0.95
CA ALA A 20 11.64 -3.61 -2.35
C ALA A 20 11.88 -5.02 -2.90
N LEU A 21 12.99 -5.67 -2.54
CA LEU A 21 13.26 -7.07 -2.86
C LEU A 21 12.30 -8.03 -2.16
N GLU A 22 12.04 -7.85 -0.87
CA GLU A 22 11.07 -8.65 -0.10
C GLU A 22 9.64 -8.44 -0.61
N MET A 23 9.27 -7.20 -0.89
CA MET A 23 7.99 -6.84 -1.49
C MET A 23 7.87 -7.43 -2.89
N GLY A 24 8.92 -7.36 -3.71
CA GLY A 24 9.00 -8.00 -5.02
C GLY A 24 8.84 -9.52 -4.91
N GLN A 25 9.55 -10.17 -3.99
CA GLN A 25 9.44 -11.60 -3.75
C GLN A 25 8.05 -12.00 -3.23
N LYS A 26 7.42 -11.21 -2.35
CA LYS A 26 6.05 -11.41 -1.86
C LYS A 26 5.00 -11.22 -2.95
N ILE A 27 5.21 -10.25 -3.85
CA ILE A 27 4.40 -10.01 -5.03
C ILE A 27 4.51 -11.21 -5.99
N LEU A 28 5.74 -11.71 -6.21
CA LEU A 28 6.01 -12.89 -7.04
C LEU A 28 5.45 -14.19 -6.43
N SER A 29 5.37 -14.28 -5.09
CA SER A 29 4.87 -15.44 -4.35
C SER A 29 3.34 -15.50 -4.20
N LYS A 30 2.60 -14.52 -4.76
CA LYS A 30 1.13 -14.40 -4.68
C LYS A 30 0.57 -14.14 -3.28
N GLN A 31 1.40 -13.73 -2.33
CA GLN A 31 1.03 -13.59 -0.91
C GLN A 31 0.79 -12.14 -0.48
N PHE A 32 0.25 -11.28 -1.35
CA PHE A 32 -0.21 -9.98 -0.89
C PHE A 32 -1.48 -10.17 -0.04
N THR A 33 -1.37 -9.92 1.26
CA THR A 33 -2.44 -10.08 2.26
C THR A 33 -2.96 -8.73 2.76
N LEU A 34 -4.09 -8.74 3.46
CA LEU A 34 -4.59 -7.52 4.12
C LEU A 34 -3.67 -7.04 5.26
N GLU A 35 -2.82 -7.92 5.78
CA GLU A 35 -1.82 -7.57 6.79
C GLU A 35 -0.70 -6.72 6.16
N ASP A 36 -0.19 -7.13 4.98
CA ASP A 36 0.77 -6.32 4.23
C ASP A 36 0.16 -4.96 3.80
N PHE A 37 -1.11 -4.96 3.41
CA PHE A 37 -1.83 -3.73 3.08
C PHE A 37 -1.94 -2.79 4.29
N LEU A 38 -2.20 -3.32 5.49
CA LEU A 38 -2.24 -2.53 6.72
C LEU A 38 -0.86 -1.94 7.07
N GLU A 39 0.22 -2.71 6.91
CA GLU A 39 1.58 -2.23 7.14
C GLU A 39 1.95 -1.06 6.20
N GLN A 40 1.54 -1.15 4.93
CA GLN A 40 1.72 -0.06 3.97
C GLN A 40 0.93 1.18 4.36
N LEU A 41 -0.35 1.02 4.75
CA LEU A 41 -1.17 2.14 5.22
C LEU A 41 -0.59 2.82 6.46
N ARG A 42 -0.05 2.03 7.40
CA ARG A 42 0.64 2.57 8.58
C ARG A 42 1.93 3.29 8.23
N SER A 43 2.67 2.79 7.24
CA SER A 43 3.88 3.45 6.75
C SER A 43 3.56 4.81 6.13
N LEU A 44 2.47 4.90 5.35
CA LEU A 44 1.96 6.16 4.81
C LEU A 44 1.48 7.12 5.92
N LYS A 45 0.82 6.61 6.96
CA LYS A 45 0.40 7.39 8.13
C LYS A 45 1.58 7.93 8.94
N ASN A 46 2.65 7.15 9.09
CA ASN A 46 3.84 7.52 9.88
C ASN A 46 4.74 8.54 9.18
N MET A 47 4.61 8.75 7.86
CA MET A 47 5.28 9.84 7.15
C MET A 47 4.68 11.22 7.44
N GLY A 48 3.63 11.30 8.27
CA GLY A 48 2.96 12.55 8.62
C GLY A 48 2.01 13.02 7.51
N PRO A 49 1.32 14.16 7.70
CA PRO A 49 0.46 14.69 6.66
C PRO A 49 1.32 15.02 5.44
N LEU A 50 1.06 14.34 4.33
CA LEU A 50 1.66 14.63 3.02
C LEU A 50 1.58 16.13 2.69
N ASP A 51 0.58 16.84 3.23
CA ASP A 51 0.45 18.29 3.18
C ASP A 51 1.69 19.06 3.68
N GLN A 52 2.34 18.61 4.77
CA GLN A 52 3.51 19.33 5.31
C GLN A 52 4.78 19.08 4.50
N LEU A 53 4.99 17.84 4.04
CA LEU A 53 6.14 17.50 3.18
C LEU A 53 6.00 18.15 1.79
N LEU A 54 4.78 18.21 1.24
CA LEU A 54 4.51 18.82 -0.06
C LEU A 54 4.44 20.36 0.00
N ALA A 55 4.09 20.95 1.15
CA ALA A 55 4.20 22.39 1.39
C ALA A 55 5.65 22.91 1.43
N MET A 56 6.63 22.02 1.66
CA MET A 56 8.06 22.34 1.62
C MET A 56 8.68 22.20 0.22
N ILE A 57 7.96 21.67 -0.78
CA ILE A 57 8.44 21.57 -2.16
C ILE A 57 8.03 22.83 -2.94
N PRO A 58 8.96 23.74 -3.26
CA PRO A 58 8.62 24.92 -4.07
C PRO A 58 8.21 24.48 -5.48
N GLY A 59 7.03 24.92 -5.93
CA GLY A 59 6.54 24.71 -7.31
C GLY A 59 5.43 23.67 -7.50
N VAL A 60 5.00 22.95 -6.45
CA VAL A 60 3.85 22.03 -6.55
C VAL A 60 2.54 22.78 -6.25
N ASN A 61 1.65 22.85 -7.25
CA ASN A 61 0.34 23.49 -7.12
C ASN A 61 -0.58 22.69 -6.17
N LYS A 62 -1.10 23.35 -5.13
CA LYS A 62 -2.07 22.80 -4.15
C LYS A 62 -3.34 22.19 -4.78
N SER A 63 -3.64 22.52 -6.04
CA SER A 63 -4.81 22.00 -6.77
C SER A 63 -4.69 20.53 -7.20
N VAL A 64 -3.47 19.99 -7.32
CA VAL A 64 -3.27 18.56 -7.65
C VAL A 64 -3.61 17.67 -6.44
N LEU A 65 -3.59 18.23 -5.23
CA LEU A 65 -3.81 17.51 -3.96
C LEU A 65 -5.28 17.25 -3.64
N LYS A 66 -6.22 18.02 -4.19
CA LYS A 66 -7.67 17.87 -3.89
C LYS A 66 -8.26 16.51 -4.29
N ASN A 67 -7.64 15.82 -5.25
CA ASN A 67 -8.09 14.49 -5.69
C ASN A 67 -7.45 13.34 -4.92
N VAL A 68 -6.49 13.62 -4.03
CA VAL A 68 -5.79 12.66 -3.18
C VAL A 68 -5.85 13.12 -1.72
N GLU A 69 -6.96 13.76 -1.32
CA GLU A 69 -7.28 13.96 0.10
C GLU A 69 -7.74 12.62 0.68
N VAL A 70 -6.80 11.69 0.87
CA VAL A 70 -7.05 10.54 1.74
C VAL A 70 -7.07 11.09 3.15
N SER A 71 -8.27 11.39 3.66
CA SER A 71 -8.40 12.01 4.97
C SER A 71 -7.84 11.05 6.04
N GLU A 72 -7.18 11.61 7.05
CA GLU A 72 -6.64 10.82 8.16
C GLU A 72 -7.76 10.01 8.86
N LYS A 73 -9.00 10.48 8.77
CA LYS A 73 -10.20 9.77 9.26
C LYS A 73 -10.50 8.53 8.44
N ASP A 74 -10.36 8.59 7.12
CA ASP A 74 -10.58 7.44 6.23
C ASP A 74 -9.50 6.37 6.44
N LEU A 75 -8.24 6.80 6.62
CA LEU A 75 -7.15 5.87 6.99
C LEU A 75 -7.42 5.16 8.30
N LYS A 76 -7.84 5.90 9.34
CA LYS A 76 -8.23 5.33 10.64
C LYS A 76 -9.40 4.36 10.50
N ARG A 77 -10.38 4.67 9.65
CA ARG A 77 -11.53 3.81 9.39
C ARG A 77 -11.13 2.51 8.69
N ILE A 78 -10.28 2.58 7.67
CA ILE A 78 -9.72 1.42 6.97
C ILE A 78 -8.91 0.55 7.94
N GLU A 79 -8.05 1.16 8.75
CA GLU A 79 -7.29 0.48 9.80
C GLU A 79 -8.22 -0.25 10.79
N ALA A 80 -9.27 0.41 11.28
CA ALA A 80 -10.25 -0.20 12.18
C ALA A 80 -10.98 -1.41 11.57
N ILE A 81 -11.34 -1.34 10.28
CA ILE A 81 -11.95 -2.45 9.55
C ILE A 81 -11.00 -3.66 9.49
N ILE A 82 -9.74 -3.45 9.11
CA ILE A 82 -8.76 -4.55 8.99
C ILE A 82 -8.45 -5.15 10.36
N LEU A 83 -8.33 -4.32 11.40
CA LEU A 83 -8.09 -4.76 12.77
C LEU A 83 -9.26 -5.59 13.34
N SER A 84 -10.49 -5.36 12.86
CA SER A 84 -11.69 -6.13 13.24
C SER A 84 -11.82 -7.50 12.56
N MET A 85 -10.89 -7.83 11.65
CA MET A 85 -10.79 -9.14 11.01
C MET A 85 -9.92 -10.09 11.83
N THR A 86 -10.17 -11.40 11.71
CA THR A 86 -9.29 -12.43 12.25
C THR A 86 -8.05 -12.61 11.38
N LYS A 87 -6.98 -13.22 11.92
CA LYS A 87 -5.75 -13.49 11.16
C LYS A 87 -6.02 -14.30 9.88
N GLU A 88 -6.89 -15.30 9.97
CA GLU A 88 -7.31 -16.11 8.80
C GLU A 88 -7.99 -15.27 7.73
N GLU A 89 -8.85 -14.32 8.12
CA GLU A 89 -9.53 -13.43 7.19
C GLU A 89 -8.59 -12.42 6.55
N ARG A 90 -7.56 -11.95 7.28
CA ARG A 90 -6.54 -11.06 6.73
C ARG A 90 -5.64 -11.77 5.72
N GLN A 91 -5.26 -13.00 6.00
CA GLN A 91 -4.46 -13.84 5.11
C GLN A 91 -5.26 -14.28 3.88
N ASN A 92 -6.54 -14.57 4.07
CA ASN A 92 -7.42 -15.01 2.99
C ASN A 92 -8.74 -14.22 2.95
N PRO A 93 -8.78 -13.08 2.23
CA PRO A 93 -9.99 -12.27 2.13
C PRO A 93 -11.18 -12.98 1.44
N SER A 94 -10.93 -14.09 0.72
CA SER A 94 -11.99 -14.85 0.02
C SER A 94 -12.98 -15.55 0.95
N ILE A 95 -12.59 -15.84 2.21
CA ILE A 95 -13.48 -16.48 3.19
C ILE A 95 -14.49 -15.50 3.82
N ILE A 96 -14.38 -14.20 3.52
CA ILE A 96 -15.21 -13.15 4.11
C ILE A 96 -16.61 -13.14 3.48
N ASN A 97 -17.51 -13.92 4.08
CA ASN A 97 -18.93 -13.99 3.72
C ASN A 97 -19.77 -12.89 4.41
N GLY A 98 -21.07 -12.82 4.10
CA GLY A 98 -21.97 -11.80 4.66
C GLY A 98 -22.12 -11.80 6.19
N SER A 99 -21.95 -12.96 6.84
CA SER A 99 -21.95 -13.04 8.31
C SER A 99 -20.68 -12.39 8.89
N ARG A 100 -19.51 -12.71 8.33
CA ARG A 100 -18.22 -12.10 8.73
C ARG A 100 -18.21 -10.60 8.48
N LYS A 101 -18.74 -10.13 7.34
CA LYS A 101 -18.86 -8.68 7.04
C LYS A 101 -19.69 -7.94 8.09
N ARG A 102 -20.81 -8.52 8.54
CA ARG A 102 -21.61 -7.94 9.64
C ARG A 102 -20.84 -7.86 10.95
N ARG A 103 -20.08 -8.90 11.30
CA ARG A 103 -19.24 -8.91 12.50
C ARG A 103 -18.14 -7.84 12.42
N ILE A 104 -17.43 -7.78 11.30
CA ILE A 104 -16.36 -6.80 11.04
C ILE A 104 -16.91 -5.39 11.15
N ALA A 105 -17.99 -5.08 10.42
CA ALA A 105 -18.64 -3.77 10.44
C ALA A 105 -19.04 -3.32 11.86
N ARG A 106 -19.62 -4.22 12.66
CA ARG A 106 -19.94 -3.96 14.07
C ARG A 106 -18.69 -3.72 14.93
N GLY A 107 -17.62 -4.50 14.71
CA GLY A 107 -16.36 -4.37 15.45
C GLY A 107 -15.60 -3.08 15.12
N SER A 108 -15.68 -2.61 13.88
CA SER A 108 -15.01 -1.39 13.42
C SER A 108 -15.84 -0.12 13.58
N GLY A 109 -17.12 -0.23 13.96
CA GLY A 109 -18.05 0.91 13.99
C GLY A 109 -18.38 1.45 12.60
N THR A 110 -18.34 0.59 11.58
CA THR A 110 -18.57 0.95 10.17
C THR A 110 -19.77 0.20 9.60
N THR A 111 -20.10 0.48 8.35
CA THR A 111 -21.16 -0.19 7.58
C THR A 111 -20.63 -1.38 6.79
N ILE A 112 -21.52 -2.28 6.39
CA ILE A 112 -21.20 -3.41 5.50
C ILE A 112 -20.69 -2.90 4.14
N GLN A 113 -21.20 -1.76 3.68
CA GLN A 113 -20.81 -1.14 2.41
C GLN A 113 -19.35 -0.71 2.43
N GLU A 114 -18.89 -0.12 3.53
CA GLU A 114 -17.49 0.28 3.71
C GLU A 114 -16.55 -0.93 3.72
N VAL A 115 -16.96 -2.03 4.38
CA VAL A 115 -16.21 -3.30 4.33
C VAL A 115 -16.13 -3.83 2.89
N ASN A 116 -17.22 -3.77 2.11
CA ASN A 116 -17.20 -4.17 0.71
C ASN A 116 -16.30 -3.30 -0.16
N ASN A 117 -16.31 -1.98 0.07
CA ASN A 117 -15.48 -1.04 -0.67
C ASN A 117 -13.99 -1.31 -0.40
N LEU A 118 -13.61 -1.56 0.85
CA LEU A 118 -12.25 -1.94 1.22
C LEU A 118 -11.82 -3.24 0.54
N LEU A 119 -12.67 -4.27 0.53
CA LEU A 119 -12.35 -5.54 -0.14
C LEU A 119 -12.18 -5.37 -1.65
N LYS A 120 -12.96 -4.49 -2.29
CA LYS A 120 -12.80 -4.14 -3.71
C LYS A 120 -11.47 -3.44 -3.98
N GLN A 121 -11.16 -2.41 -3.19
CA GLN A 121 -9.90 -1.66 -3.31
C GLN A 121 -8.68 -2.57 -3.12
N PHE A 122 -8.75 -3.49 -2.15
CA PHE A 122 -7.71 -4.49 -1.94
C PHE A 122 -7.56 -5.42 -3.14
N GLU A 123 -8.67 -5.92 -3.71
CA GLU A 123 -8.63 -6.81 -4.87
C GLU A 123 -8.09 -6.10 -6.13
N GLU A 124 -8.42 -4.83 -6.33
CA GLU A 124 -7.86 -3.99 -7.39
C GLU A 124 -6.36 -3.79 -7.22
N THR A 125 -5.92 -3.47 -6.01
CA THR A 125 -4.49 -3.33 -5.67
C THR A 125 -3.75 -4.64 -5.90
N LYS A 126 -4.33 -5.77 -5.48
CA LYS A 126 -3.78 -7.11 -5.69
C LYS A 126 -3.66 -7.46 -7.18
N LYS A 127 -4.66 -7.12 -7.99
CA LYS A 127 -4.63 -7.30 -9.46
C LYS A 127 -3.53 -6.46 -10.10
N MET A 128 -3.38 -5.21 -9.66
CA MET A 128 -2.33 -4.31 -10.14
C MET A 128 -0.94 -4.87 -9.80
N MET A 129 -0.71 -5.27 -8.55
CA MET A 129 0.55 -5.89 -8.13
C MET A 129 0.88 -7.15 -8.93
N LYS A 130 -0.11 -7.99 -9.21
CA LYS A 130 0.08 -9.18 -10.05
C LYS A 130 0.55 -8.81 -11.47
N ARG A 131 -0.06 -7.79 -12.09
CA ARG A 131 0.37 -7.30 -13.41
C ARG A 131 1.81 -6.78 -13.38
N PHE A 132 2.19 -6.04 -12.35
CA PHE A 132 3.58 -5.60 -12.17
C PHE A 132 4.55 -6.78 -12.00
N ALA A 133 4.16 -7.82 -11.25
CA ALA A 133 4.95 -9.05 -11.10
C ALA A 133 5.20 -9.76 -12.44
N ASP A 134 4.17 -9.82 -13.28
CA ASP A 134 4.23 -10.45 -14.59
C ASP A 134 5.14 -9.63 -15.53
N ILE A 135 5.06 -8.30 -15.49
CA ILE A 135 5.94 -7.39 -16.24
C ILE A 135 7.41 -7.54 -15.80
N ASP A 136 7.70 -7.59 -14.49
CA ASP A 136 9.08 -7.80 -13.98
C ASP A 136 9.66 -9.14 -14.41
N LYS A 137 8.84 -10.20 -14.40
CA LYS A 137 9.23 -11.52 -14.92
C LYS A 137 9.54 -11.49 -16.42
N ASP A 138 8.75 -10.77 -17.20
CA ASP A 138 8.95 -10.64 -18.65
C ASP A 138 10.15 -9.76 -19.00
N LEU A 139 10.44 -8.74 -18.18
CA LEU A 139 11.66 -7.93 -18.26
C LEU A 139 12.91 -8.77 -17.98
N LYS A 140 12.90 -9.55 -16.88
CA LYS A 140 14.01 -10.46 -16.49
C LYS A 140 14.23 -11.60 -17.48
N ARG A 141 13.19 -12.00 -18.23
CA ARG A 141 13.28 -13.00 -19.31
C ARG A 141 13.64 -12.40 -20.67
N GLY A 142 13.90 -11.09 -20.75
CA GLY A 142 14.31 -10.41 -21.98
C GLY A 142 13.22 -10.33 -23.06
N LYS A 143 11.95 -10.57 -22.71
CA LYS A 143 10.83 -10.59 -23.68
C LYS A 143 10.21 -9.22 -23.93
N LEU A 144 10.46 -8.25 -23.05
CA LEU A 144 9.98 -6.87 -23.20
C LEU A 144 11.16 -6.00 -23.69
N ARG A 145 11.23 -5.73 -25.01
CA ARG A 145 12.09 -4.68 -25.53
C ARG A 145 11.46 -3.33 -25.17
N LEU A 146 12.11 -2.58 -24.28
CA LEU A 146 11.73 -1.20 -24.00
C LEU A 146 11.97 -0.38 -25.28
N PRO A 147 10.93 0.23 -25.89
CA PRO A 147 11.04 0.89 -27.19
C PRO A 147 11.83 2.22 -27.14
N PHE A 148 12.36 2.60 -25.98
CA PHE A 148 13.06 3.88 -25.74
C PHE A 148 14.59 3.73 -25.69
N LEU A 149 15.13 2.54 -25.96
CA LEU A 149 16.57 2.22 -25.93
C LEU A 149 17.06 1.77 -27.32
N GLN A 150 16.82 2.60 -28.33
CA GLN A 150 17.48 2.51 -29.64
C GLN A 150 18.37 3.72 -29.85
#